data_AF-F0J9T0-F1
#
_entry.id   AF-F0J9T0-F1
#
_cell.length_a   1.000
_cell.length_b   1.000
_cell.length_c   1.000
_cell.angle_alpha   90.00
_cell.angle_beta   90.00
_cell.angle_gamma   90.00
#
_symmetry.space_group_name_H-M   'P 1'
#
loop_
_entity.id
_entity.type
_entity.pdbx_description
1 polymer ?
#
loop_
_entity_poly.entity_id
_entity_poly.type
_entity_poly.pdbx_seq_one_letter_code
_entity_poly.pdbx_strand_id
1 'polypeptide(L)'
;MHIHLFVLLTACGLTFTYDAGEERPMVCYLQPEEGRCNNQPPNVPRWYFDPRYGYCGPFEWGGCAGNANNFPNCTQCMSVCTDHPQPRQICRDALHAD
;
A
#
# COMPACT_ATOMS: atom_id res chain seq x y z
N MET A 1 -7.75 -26.92 12.78
CA MET A 1 -6.68 -27.93 12.91
C MET A 1 -5.33 -27.23 12.87
N HIS A 2 -4.90 -26.65 14.00
CA HIS A 2 -3.48 -26.41 14.28
C HIS A 2 -3.26 -26.71 15.75
N ILE A 3 -2.23 -27.49 16.00
CA ILE A 3 -1.96 -28.26 17.20
C ILE A 3 -1.37 -27.31 18.25
N HIS A 4 -2.18 -26.93 19.25
CA HIS A 4 -1.69 -26.32 20.48
C HIS A 4 -1.27 -27.44 21.45
N LEU A 5 -0.07 -28.00 21.29
CA LEU A 5 0.48 -28.99 22.25
C LEU A 5 1.95 -28.78 22.65
N PHE A 6 2.56 -27.63 22.36
CA PHE A 6 3.91 -27.34 22.86
C PHE A 6 4.03 -25.92 23.39
N VAL A 7 3.26 -25.60 24.44
CA VAL A 7 3.59 -24.47 25.32
C VAL A 7 4.13 -25.06 26.62
N LEU A 8 5.34 -25.62 26.55
CA LEU A 8 6.09 -26.04 27.72
C LEU A 8 6.80 -24.80 28.31
N LEU A 9 6.22 -24.27 29.38
CA LEU A 9 6.94 -23.72 30.53
C LEU A 9 8.22 -22.91 30.25
N THR A 10 8.12 -21.71 29.68
CA THR A 10 9.18 -20.70 29.82
C THR A 10 8.71 -19.57 30.73
N ALA A 11 8.91 -19.79 32.03
CA ALA A 11 8.86 -18.76 33.05
C ALA A 11 10.28 -18.19 33.25
N CYS A 12 10.55 -17.02 32.67
CA CYS A 12 11.33 -15.91 33.25
C CYS A 12 11.57 -14.87 32.15
N GLY A 13 10.97 -13.68 32.28
CA GLY A 13 11.44 -12.46 31.61
C GLY A 13 11.21 -12.36 30.09
N LEU A 14 10.06 -11.77 29.72
CA LEU A 14 9.89 -10.85 28.58
C LEU A 14 10.42 -11.31 27.20
N THR A 15 9.70 -12.19 26.51
CA THR A 15 9.30 -11.95 25.11
C THR A 15 8.15 -12.87 24.76
N PHE A 16 6.93 -12.41 25.04
CA PHE A 16 5.85 -12.73 24.13
C PHE A 16 6.24 -12.05 22.81
N THR A 17 6.79 -12.77 21.84
CA THR A 17 6.73 -12.29 20.46
C THR A 17 5.30 -12.54 20.01
N TYR A 18 4.37 -11.74 20.57
CA TYR A 18 3.14 -11.40 19.86
C TYR A 18 3.62 -10.83 18.53
N ASP A 19 3.43 -11.60 17.47
CA ASP A 19 3.69 -11.17 16.11
C ASP A 19 2.90 -9.87 15.90
N ALA A 20 3.61 -8.75 15.89
CA ALA A 20 3.03 -7.46 15.59
C ALA A 20 2.45 -7.58 14.18
N GLY A 21 1.15 -7.33 14.05
CA GLY A 21 0.47 -7.32 12.76
C GLY A 21 1.29 -6.53 11.74
N GLU A 22 1.35 -7.04 10.52
CA GLU A 22 2.09 -6.49 9.40
C GLU A 22 1.86 -4.98 9.29
N GLU A 23 2.84 -4.19 9.74
CA GLU A 23 2.73 -2.74 9.67
C GLU A 23 2.91 -2.33 8.21
N ARG A 24 1.84 -1.77 7.62
CA ARG A 24 1.80 -1.29 6.24
C ARG A 24 3.04 -0.42 5.93
N PRO A 25 3.66 -0.57 4.74
CA PRO A 25 4.88 0.18 4.41
C PRO A 25 4.72 1.70 4.55
N MET A 26 5.75 2.38 5.07
CA MET A 26 5.76 3.84 5.26
C MET A 26 5.46 4.63 3.99
N VAL A 27 5.82 4.08 2.82
CA VAL A 27 5.50 4.68 1.52
C VAL A 27 4.00 4.94 1.35
N CYS A 28 3.14 4.10 1.92
CA CYS A 28 1.69 4.24 1.84
C CYS A 28 1.16 5.40 2.69
N TYR A 29 1.98 6.02 3.55
CA TYR A 29 1.57 7.15 4.39
C TYR A 29 2.04 8.50 3.82
N LEU A 30 2.85 8.49 2.76
CA LEU A 30 3.30 9.73 2.11
C LEU A 30 2.14 10.34 1.32
N GLN A 31 2.04 11.67 1.33
CA GLN A 31 1.15 12.36 0.39
C GLN A 31 1.68 12.17 -1.04
N PRO A 32 0.83 12.00 -2.06
CA PRO A 32 1.30 11.92 -3.44
C PRO A 32 1.99 13.24 -3.83
N GLU A 33 3.11 13.13 -4.54
CA GLU A 33 3.83 14.29 -5.06
C GLU A 33 3.83 14.26 -6.59
N GLU A 34 3.16 15.23 -7.20
CA GLU A 34 3.11 15.38 -8.66
C GLU A 34 4.52 15.66 -9.22
N GLY A 35 5.33 16.45 -8.52
CA GLY A 35 6.68 16.85 -8.96
C GLY A 35 6.66 17.84 -10.13
N ARG A 36 7.51 18.87 -10.07
CA ARG A 36 7.66 19.84 -11.17
C ARG A 36 8.94 19.59 -11.95
N CYS A 37 8.80 19.31 -13.24
CA CYS A 37 9.90 19.18 -14.18
C CYS A 37 10.06 20.48 -14.98
N ASN A 38 11.30 20.98 -15.13
CA ASN A 38 11.65 22.25 -15.78
C ASN A 38 11.51 22.21 -17.32
N ASN A 39 10.30 21.90 -17.83
CA ASN A 39 9.73 22.08 -19.20
C ASN A 39 8.57 21.07 -19.47
N GLN A 40 7.42 21.21 -18.80
CA GLN A 40 6.22 20.33 -18.75
C GLN A 40 5.56 19.95 -20.12
N PRO A 41 4.75 18.86 -20.26
CA PRO A 41 4.38 17.84 -19.29
C PRO A 41 4.76 16.40 -19.73
N PRO A 42 4.92 15.48 -18.78
CA PRO A 42 4.06 14.30 -18.92
C PRO A 42 3.12 14.22 -17.72
N ASN A 43 1.83 14.32 -18.01
CA ASN A 43 0.76 13.85 -17.14
C ASN A 43 0.80 12.33 -17.23
N VAL A 44 1.68 11.70 -16.44
CA VAL A 44 1.78 10.25 -16.39
C VAL A 44 0.72 9.80 -15.40
N PRO A 45 -0.32 9.05 -15.85
CA PRO A 45 -1.30 8.50 -14.94
C PRO A 45 -0.59 7.54 -13.98
N ARG A 46 -0.66 7.85 -12.69
CA ARG A 46 -0.11 7.04 -11.62
C ARG A 46 -1.17 6.80 -10.57
N TRP A 47 -0.84 5.93 -9.63
CA TRP A 47 -1.71 5.55 -8.52
C TRP A 47 -0.99 5.80 -7.21
N TYR A 48 -1.70 6.30 -6.21
CA TYR A 48 -1.19 6.48 -4.86
C TYR A 48 -2.18 5.88 -3.87
N PHE A 49 -1.69 5.46 -2.71
CA PHE A 49 -2.54 5.00 -1.62
C PHE A 49 -3.02 6.17 -0.79
N ASP A 50 -4.33 6.27 -0.58
CA ASP A 50 -4.93 7.22 0.34
C ASP A 50 -5.34 6.51 1.65
N PRO A 51 -4.61 6.71 2.75
CA PRO A 51 -4.91 6.06 4.03
C PRO A 51 -6.26 6.50 4.63
N ARG A 52 -6.84 7.61 4.17
CA ARG A 52 -8.16 8.07 4.64
C ARG A 52 -9.28 7.16 4.15
N TYR A 53 -9.16 6.68 2.92
CA TYR A 53 -10.15 5.80 2.30
C TYR A 53 -9.76 4.34 2.39
N GLY A 54 -8.46 4.04 2.56
CA GLY A 54 -7.96 2.67 2.54
C GLY A 54 -7.90 2.07 1.13
N TYR A 55 -7.86 2.92 0.09
CA TYR A 55 -7.82 2.51 -1.31
C TYR A 55 -6.80 3.32 -2.09
N CYS A 56 -6.38 2.76 -3.22
CA CYS A 56 -5.54 3.43 -4.19
C CYS A 56 -6.38 4.26 -5.17
N GLY A 57 -5.98 5.52 -5.37
CA GLY A 57 -6.62 6.44 -6.31
C GLY A 57 -5.66 6.91 -7.41
N PRO A 58 -6.18 7.32 -8.57
CA PRO A 58 -5.36 7.90 -9.62
C PRO A 58 -4.85 9.30 -9.22
N PHE A 59 -3.67 9.66 -9.70
CA PHE A 59 -3.15 11.03 -9.66
C PHE A 59 -2.23 11.30 -10.86
N GLU A 60 -2.01 12.57 -11.15
CA GLU A 60 -1.09 13.00 -12.21
C GLU A 60 0.31 13.15 -11.64
N TRP A 61 1.26 12.39 -12.17
CA TRP A 61 2.68 12.56 -11.87
C TRP A 61 3.38 13.23 -13.04
N GLY A 62 4.11 14.30 -12.77
CA GLY A 62 4.79 15.14 -13.74
C GLY A 62 5.98 14.50 -14.46
N GLY A 63 6.25 13.20 -14.25
CA GLY A 63 7.29 12.44 -14.95
C GLY A 63 8.68 12.47 -14.33
N CYS A 64 8.90 13.30 -13.32
CA CYS A 64 10.15 13.36 -12.59
C CYS A 64 9.89 13.82 -11.15
N ALA A 65 10.90 13.65 -10.28
CA ALA A 65 10.81 13.92 -8.85
C ALA A 65 9.60 13.20 -8.22
N GLY A 66 9.10 13.74 -7.12
CA GLY A 66 8.05 13.12 -6.31
C GLY A 66 8.61 12.06 -5.36
N ASN A 67 7.70 11.32 -4.74
CA ASN A 67 8.04 10.29 -3.76
C ASN A 67 7.53 8.90 -4.17
N ALA A 68 7.74 7.92 -3.31
CA ALA A 68 7.48 6.52 -3.62
C ALA A 68 6.00 6.12 -3.53
N ASN A 69 5.09 6.97 -3.02
CA ASN A 69 3.64 6.71 -3.08
C ASN A 69 3.12 6.98 -4.50
N ASN A 70 3.66 6.22 -5.43
CA ASN A 70 3.59 6.45 -6.85
C ASN A 70 3.77 5.11 -7.59
N PHE A 71 2.65 4.51 -7.95
CA PHE A 71 2.57 3.20 -8.56
C PHE A 71 2.08 3.30 -10.00
N PRO A 72 2.54 2.42 -10.92
CA PRO A 72 2.15 2.49 -12.33
C PRO A 72 0.71 2.03 -12.59
N ASN A 73 0.07 1.31 -11.66
CA ASN A 73 -1.32 0.88 -11.78
C ASN A 73 -1.93 0.60 -10.40
N CYS A 74 -3.27 0.56 -10.35
CA CYS A 74 -4.04 0.29 -9.14
C CYS A 74 -3.65 -1.03 -8.47
N THR A 75 -3.48 -2.11 -9.24
CA THR A 75 -3.23 -3.45 -8.68
C THR A 75 -1.94 -3.46 -7.88
N GLN A 76 -0.87 -2.85 -8.40
CA GLN A 76 0.41 -2.77 -7.70
C GLN A 76 0.30 -1.93 -6.43
N CYS A 77 -0.39 -0.78 -6.49
CA CYS A 77 -0.64 0.04 -5.31
C CYS A 77 -1.40 -0.74 -4.22
N MET A 78 -2.52 -1.38 -4.58
CA MET A 78 -3.33 -2.15 -3.64
C MET A 78 -2.55 -3.33 -3.05
N SER A 79 -1.71 -4.00 -3.86
CA SER A 79 -0.88 -5.13 -3.39
C SER A 79 0.22 -4.70 -2.42
N VAL A 80 0.68 -3.45 -2.49
CA VAL A 80 1.75 -2.93 -1.60
C VAL A 80 1.16 -2.32 -0.33
N CYS A 81 0.02 -1.64 -0.43
CA CYS A 81 -0.52 -0.81 0.63
C CYS A 81 -1.76 -1.39 1.32
N THR A 82 -2.21 -2.59 0.95
CA THR A 82 -3.36 -3.24 1.58
C THR A 82 -3.15 -4.75 1.66
N ASP A 83 -3.78 -5.36 2.66
CA ASP A 83 -3.83 -6.82 2.79
C ASP A 83 -5.01 -7.41 2.00
N HIS A 84 -5.49 -6.71 0.96
CA HIS A 84 -6.67 -7.16 0.25
C HIS A 84 -6.38 -8.45 -0.53
N PRO A 85 -7.17 -9.52 -0.37
CA PRO A 85 -6.86 -10.82 -0.96
C PRO A 85 -6.95 -10.84 -2.50
N GLN A 86 -7.63 -9.86 -3.11
CA GLN A 86 -7.83 -9.78 -4.56
C GLN A 86 -7.62 -8.36 -5.11
N PRO A 87 -6.38 -7.84 -5.16
CA PRO A 87 -6.10 -6.48 -5.62
C PRO A 87 -6.57 -6.21 -7.06
N ARG A 88 -6.45 -7.20 -7.95
CA ARG A 88 -6.92 -7.09 -9.34
C ARG A 88 -8.42 -6.90 -9.46
N GLN A 89 -9.20 -7.58 -8.61
CA GLN A 89 -10.66 -7.53 -8.68
C GLN A 89 -11.16 -6.18 -8.21
N ILE A 90 -10.68 -5.68 -7.05
CA ILE A 90 -10.99 -4.31 -6.59
C ILE A 90 -10.71 -3.29 -7.68
N CYS A 91 -9.52 -3.35 -8.28
CA CYS A 91 -9.13 -2.37 -9.28
C CYS A 91 -9.96 -2.43 -10.55
N ARG A 92 -10.44 -3.63 -10.92
CA ARG A 92 -11.39 -3.79 -12.02
C ARG A 92 -12.72 -3.14 -11.67
N ASP A 93 -13.25 -3.41 -10.48
CA ASP A 93 -14.55 -2.90 -10.05
C ASP A 93 -14.53 -1.38 -9.90
N ALA A 94 -13.43 -0.81 -9.39
CA ALA A 94 -13.24 0.63 -9.27
C ALA A 94 -13.17 1.36 -10.64
N LEU A 95 -12.76 0.67 -11.71
CA LEU A 95 -12.69 1.22 -13.07
C LEU A 95 -13.99 1.05 -13.86
N HIS A 96 -14.95 0.28 -13.35
CA HIS A 96 -16.24 -0.02 -14.00
C HIS A 96 -17.45 0.41 -13.16
N ALA A 97 -17.21 1.25 -12.15
CA ALA A 97 -18.25 1.86 -11.33
C ALA A 97 -18.67 3.19 -11.98
N ASP A 98 -19.28 3.11 -13.16
CA ASP A 98 -19.84 4.21 -13.94
C ASP A 98 -21.36 4.10 -14.11
#